data_AF-A0A3R6INU6-F1
#
_entry.id   AF-A0A3R6INU6-F1
#
_cell.length_a   1.000
_cell.length_b   1.000
_cell.length_c   1.000
_cell.angle_alpha   90.00
_cell.angle_beta   90.00
_cell.angle_gamma   90.00
#
_symmetry.space_group_name_H-M   'P 1'
#
loop_
_entity.id
_entity.type
_entity.pdbx_description
1 polymer ?
#
loop_
_entity_poly.entity_id
_entity_poly.type
_entity_poly.pdbx_seq_one_letter_code
_entity_poly.pdbx_strand_id
1 'polypeptide(L)'
;MGKKEEYKEQNLLFMDEMAGQAGVMKLPCGVLYKEIEKGSGMVSPGLSDVVSVHYRGTLINGREFDNSWKRGYPEAFRLNQVIEGWQEALRHMHVGDRWMIYIPYTLGYGTRTSGPIPGFSTLVFEVELLGIA
;
A
#
# COMPACT_ATOMS: atom_id res chain seq x y z
N MET A 1 -26.92 12.83 -0.06
CA MET A 1 -25.93 11.76 -0.32
C MET A 1 -25.78 10.94 0.95
N GLY A 2 -25.70 9.61 0.89
CA GLY A 2 -25.52 8.79 2.09
C GLY A 2 -24.07 8.84 2.59
N LYS A 3 -23.84 8.76 3.90
CA LYS A 3 -22.49 8.80 4.51
C LYS A 3 -21.50 7.82 3.87
N LYS A 4 -21.97 6.66 3.41
CA LYS A 4 -21.14 5.65 2.73
C LYS A 4 -20.70 6.08 1.33
N GLU A 5 -21.57 6.75 0.58
CA GLU A 5 -21.24 7.24 -0.77
C GLU A 5 -20.29 8.43 -0.69
N GLU A 6 -20.53 9.35 0.25
CA GLU A 6 -19.61 10.46 0.52
C GLU A 6 -18.22 9.97 0.92
N TYR A 7 -18.15 8.95 1.78
CA TYR A 7 -16.87 8.32 2.14
C TYR A 7 -16.17 7.72 0.91
N LYS A 8 -16.91 6.99 0.06
CA LYS A 8 -16.36 6.42 -1.18
C LYS A 8 -15.84 7.51 -2.11
N GLU A 9 -16.60 8.57 -2.32
CA GLU A 9 -16.22 9.70 -3.18
C GLU A 9 -14.95 10.39 -2.66
N GLN A 10 -14.84 10.65 -1.35
CA GLN A 10 -13.63 11.19 -0.73
C GLN A 10 -12.39 10.32 -1.00
N ASN A 11 -12.54 8.99 -0.94
CA ASN A 11 -11.43 8.07 -1.20
C ASN A 11 -11.04 8.01 -2.69
N LEU A 12 -12.00 8.19 -3.60
CA LEU A 12 -11.74 8.29 -5.03
C LEU A 12 -11.04 9.61 -5.38
N LEU A 13 -11.55 10.74 -4.88
CA LEU A 13 -10.94 12.05 -5.07
C LEU A 13 -9.51 12.10 -4.52
N PHE A 14 -9.26 11.51 -3.36
CA PHE A 14 -7.91 11.40 -2.81
C PHE A 14 -6.95 10.67 -3.77
N MET A 15 -7.39 9.59 -4.44
CA MET A 15 -6.55 8.90 -5.43
C MET A 15 -6.26 9.79 -6.64
N ASP A 16 -7.25 10.53 -7.13
CA ASP A 16 -7.07 11.46 -8.26
C ASP A 16 -6.12 12.61 -7.90
N GLU A 17 -6.25 13.17 -6.69
CA GLU A 17 -5.34 14.18 -6.16
C GLU A 17 -3.92 13.66 -6.04
N MET A 18 -3.73 12.46 -5.46
CA MET A 18 -2.40 11.85 -5.33
C MET A 18 -1.77 11.59 -6.70
N ALA A 19 -2.54 11.17 -7.70
CA ALA A 19 -2.04 10.92 -9.06
C ALA A 19 -1.52 12.20 -9.75
N GLY A 20 -2.00 13.38 -9.34
CA GLY A 20 -1.53 14.68 -9.84
C GLY A 20 -0.29 15.22 -9.11
N GLN A 21 0.17 14.60 -8.02
CA GLN A 21 1.29 15.11 -7.24
C GLN A 21 2.64 14.79 -7.87
N ALA A 22 3.59 15.73 -7.75
CA ALA A 22 4.94 15.56 -8.25
C ALA A 22 5.65 14.36 -7.61
N GLY A 23 6.23 13.50 -8.45
CA GLY A 23 6.94 12.29 -8.04
C GLY A 23 6.02 11.10 -7.70
N VAL A 24 4.70 11.25 -7.80
CA VAL A 24 3.78 10.11 -7.75
C VAL A 24 3.68 9.49 -9.12
N MET A 25 3.87 8.17 -9.16
CA MET A 25 3.80 7.34 -10.35
C MET A 25 2.59 6.40 -10.25
N LYS A 26 2.04 5.99 -11.39
CA LYS A 26 0.88 5.11 -11.48
C LYS A 26 1.25 3.79 -12.15
N LEU A 27 0.95 2.68 -11.47
CA LEU A 27 1.05 1.33 -12.03
C LEU A 27 -0.15 1.03 -12.95
N PRO A 28 -0.02 0.11 -13.93
CA PRO A 28 -1.12 -0.23 -14.85
C PRO A 28 -2.41 -0.68 -14.14
N CYS A 29 -2.30 -1.33 -12.98
CA CYS A 29 -3.44 -1.76 -12.17
C CYS A 29 -4.17 -0.63 -11.42
N GLY A 30 -3.59 0.59 -11.41
CA GLY A 30 -4.17 1.76 -10.74
C GLY A 30 -3.63 2.04 -9.34
N VAL A 31 -2.74 1.21 -8.81
CA VAL A 31 -1.94 1.55 -7.63
C VAL A 31 -1.05 2.75 -7.95
N LEU A 32 -0.96 3.69 -7.02
CA LEU A 32 -0.02 4.79 -7.10
C LEU A 32 1.12 4.56 -6.13
N TYR A 33 2.31 5.04 -6.46
CA TYR A 33 3.44 5.02 -5.54
C TYR A 33 4.30 6.26 -5.68
N LYS A 34 5.07 6.56 -4.64
CA LYS A 34 6.14 7.56 -4.65
C LYS A 34 7.36 6.94 -3.99
N GLU A 35 8.47 6.90 -4.72
CA GLU A 35 9.74 6.49 -4.17
C GLU A 35 10.24 7.53 -3.16
N ILE A 36 10.48 7.08 -1.93
CA ILE A 36 11.05 7.90 -0.85
C ILE A 36 12.56 7.67 -0.79
N GLU A 37 12.97 6.41 -0.88
CA GLU A 37 14.36 6.00 -0.92
C GLU A 37 14.53 4.83 -1.89
N LYS A 38 15.62 4.89 -2.65
CA LYS A 38 16.01 3.85 -3.58
C LYS A 38 17.01 2.92 -2.93
N GLY A 39 16.68 1.64 -2.90
CA GLY A 39 17.54 0.57 -2.44
C GLY A 39 18.65 0.24 -3.43
N SER A 40 19.55 -0.64 -3.00
CA SER A 40 20.62 -1.18 -3.83
C SER A 40 20.31 -2.58 -4.38
N GLY A 41 19.14 -3.14 -4.06
CA GLY A 41 18.72 -4.44 -4.56
C GLY A 41 18.54 -4.44 -6.08
N MET A 42 18.81 -5.58 -6.72
CA MET A 42 18.64 -5.76 -8.17
C MET A 42 17.50 -6.72 -8.53
N VAL A 43 16.90 -7.36 -7.52
CA VAL A 43 15.85 -8.36 -7.70
C VAL A 43 14.57 -7.85 -7.05
N SER A 44 13.46 -7.96 -7.78
CA SER A 44 12.12 -7.75 -7.27
C SER A 44 11.46 -9.09 -6.90
N PRO A 45 10.58 -9.12 -5.89
CA PRO A 45 9.92 -10.33 -5.45
C PRO A 45 8.94 -10.86 -6.51
N GLY A 46 8.85 -12.19 -6.61
CA GLY A 46 7.77 -12.90 -7.26
C GLY A 46 6.59 -13.14 -6.31
N LEU A 47 5.43 -13.53 -6.88
CA LEU A 47 4.21 -13.79 -6.09
C LEU A 47 4.36 -14.94 -5.08
N SER A 48 5.21 -15.92 -5.37
CA SER A 48 5.47 -17.06 -4.49
C SER A 48 6.38 -16.74 -3.31
N ASP A 49 7.13 -15.64 -3.40
CA ASP A 49 8.24 -15.34 -2.50
C ASP A 49 7.72 -14.85 -1.14
N VAL A 50 8.57 -15.01 -0.14
CA VAL A 50 8.36 -14.38 1.17
C VAL A 50 9.13 -13.07 1.20
N VAL A 51 8.43 -11.98 1.43
CA VAL A 51 9.03 -10.65 1.61
C VAL A 51 9.14 -10.33 3.10
N SER A 52 10.24 -9.70 3.49
CA SER A 52 10.39 -9.09 4.81
C SER A 52 10.28 -7.57 4.66
N VAL A 53 9.40 -6.94 5.43
CA VAL A 53 9.10 -5.52 5.30
C VAL A 53 8.96 -4.82 6.64
N HIS A 54 9.35 -3.54 6.66
CA HIS A 54 8.74 -2.59 7.57
C HIS A 54 7.60 -1.84 6.87
N TYR A 55 6.53 -1.52 7.59
CA TYR A 55 5.43 -0.75 7.03
C TYR A 55 4.58 -0.02 8.06
N ARG A 56 3.85 0.99 7.58
CA ARG A 56 2.79 1.71 8.31
C ARG A 56 1.60 1.91 7.38
N GLY A 57 0.46 1.37 7.78
CA GLY A 57 -0.82 1.52 7.10
C GLY A 57 -1.71 2.56 7.76
N THR A 58 -2.20 3.52 6.97
CA THR A 58 -3.13 4.58 7.40
C THR A 58 -4.30 4.70 6.44
N LEU A 59 -5.45 5.15 6.93
CA LEU A 59 -6.55 5.64 6.10
C LEU A 59 -6.21 7.05 5.55
N ILE A 60 -6.96 7.53 4.56
CA ILE A 60 -6.74 8.86 3.95
C ILE A 60 -6.82 10.04 4.95
N ASN A 61 -7.49 9.84 6.09
CA ASN A 61 -7.58 10.82 7.18
C ASN A 61 -6.39 10.76 8.16
N GLY A 62 -5.36 9.96 7.87
CA GLY A 62 -4.18 9.78 8.70
C GLY A 62 -4.36 8.81 9.87
N ARG A 63 -5.54 8.24 10.09
CA ARG A 63 -5.74 7.23 11.14
C ARG A 63 -4.96 5.97 10.80
N GLU A 64 -3.98 5.67 11.63
CA GLU A 64 -3.20 4.43 11.58
C GLU A 64 -4.08 3.23 11.94
N PHE A 65 -3.96 2.15 11.16
CA PHE A 65 -4.60 0.87 11.45
C PHE A 65 -3.58 -0.25 11.69
N ASP A 66 -2.35 -0.10 11.21
CA ASP A 66 -1.28 -1.08 11.38
C ASP A 66 0.11 -0.45 11.21
N ASN A 67 1.10 -0.88 12.00
CA ASN A 67 2.46 -0.30 11.99
C ASN A 67 3.49 -1.27 12.60
N SER A 68 4.39 -1.81 11.79
CA SER A 68 5.42 -2.74 12.25
C SER A 68 6.58 -2.04 12.97
N TRP A 69 6.91 -0.79 12.64
CA TRP A 69 7.91 -0.02 13.40
C TRP A 69 7.49 0.16 14.87
N LYS A 70 6.19 0.36 15.15
CA LYS A 70 5.69 0.42 16.52
C LYS A 70 5.76 -0.92 17.26
N ARG A 71 5.71 -2.05 16.54
CA ARG A 71 5.91 -3.38 17.12
C ARG A 71 7.39 -3.68 17.38
N GLY A 72 8.30 -2.98 16.72
CA GLY A 72 9.74 -3.08 16.93
C GLY A 72 10.43 -4.19 16.13
N TYR A 73 9.74 -4.85 15.20
CA TYR A 73 10.30 -5.87 14.32
C TYR A 73 9.62 -5.86 12.95
N PRO A 74 10.33 -6.25 11.88
CA PRO A 74 9.75 -6.36 10.55
C PRO A 74 8.82 -7.57 10.44
N GLU A 75 7.85 -7.48 9.54
CA GLU A 75 6.92 -8.58 9.28
C GLU A 75 7.36 -9.37 8.05
N ALA A 76 7.00 -10.66 8.02
CA ALA A 76 7.23 -11.53 6.89
C ALA A 76 5.90 -11.97 6.29
N PHE A 77 5.73 -11.76 4.98
CA PHE A 77 4.52 -12.12 4.26
C PHE A 77 4.86 -12.95 3.03
N ARG A 78 4.06 -13.98 2.77
CA ARG A 78 4.04 -14.55 1.42
C ARG A 78 3.28 -13.59 0.52
N LEU A 79 3.89 -13.18 -0.59
CA LEU A 79 3.34 -12.08 -1.38
C LEU A 79 1.93 -12.40 -1.92
N ASN A 80 1.68 -13.61 -2.42
CA ASN A 80 0.35 -14.02 -2.89
C ASN A 80 -0.72 -14.19 -1.79
N GLN A 81 -0.42 -13.89 -0.52
CA GLN A 81 -1.37 -13.97 0.61
C GLN A 81 -1.75 -12.61 1.19
N VAL A 82 -1.24 -11.51 0.63
CA VAL A 82 -1.65 -10.14 1.01
C VAL A 82 -2.59 -9.52 -0.03
N ILE A 83 -3.12 -8.33 0.25
CA ILE A 83 -4.01 -7.61 -0.66
C ILE A 83 -3.36 -7.39 -2.04
N GLU A 84 -4.15 -7.41 -3.11
CA GLU A 84 -3.65 -7.32 -4.49
C GLU A 84 -2.81 -6.07 -4.74
N GLY A 85 -3.14 -4.93 -4.11
CA GLY A 85 -2.35 -3.71 -4.24
C GLY A 85 -0.92 -3.84 -3.72
N TRP A 86 -0.70 -4.64 -2.67
CA TRP A 86 0.64 -4.98 -2.19
C TRP A 86 1.36 -5.93 -3.15
N GLN A 87 0.64 -6.92 -3.68
CA GLN A 87 1.18 -7.85 -4.68
C GLN A 87 1.71 -7.10 -5.89
N GLU A 88 0.94 -6.15 -6.41
CA GLU A 88 1.35 -5.37 -7.56
C GLU A 88 2.50 -4.43 -7.21
N ALA A 89 2.40 -3.65 -6.13
CA ALA A 89 3.42 -2.67 -5.79
C ALA A 89 4.79 -3.29 -5.48
N LEU A 90 4.84 -4.32 -4.63
CA LEU A 90 6.10 -4.90 -4.18
C LEU A 90 6.88 -5.57 -5.31
N ARG A 91 6.22 -6.08 -6.35
CA ARG A 91 6.87 -6.65 -7.54
C ARG A 91 7.63 -5.62 -8.38
N HIS A 92 7.44 -4.33 -8.10
CA HIS A 92 8.22 -3.25 -8.70
C HIS A 92 9.27 -2.66 -7.74
N MET A 93 9.29 -3.10 -6.48
CA MET A 93 10.29 -2.71 -5.50
C MET A 93 11.48 -3.67 -5.52
N HIS A 94 12.61 -3.17 -5.02
CA HIS A 94 13.83 -3.91 -4.77
C HIS A 94 14.20 -3.82 -3.29
N VAL A 95 15.03 -4.75 -2.83
CA VAL A 95 15.53 -4.70 -1.45
C VAL A 95 16.24 -3.36 -1.18
N GLY A 96 15.83 -2.72 -0.09
CA GLY A 96 16.23 -1.38 0.33
C GLY A 96 15.31 -0.26 -0.15
N ASP A 97 14.39 -0.51 -1.07
CA ASP A 97 13.43 0.51 -1.50
C ASP A 97 12.49 0.87 -0.35
N ARG A 98 12.22 2.17 -0.19
CA ARG A 98 11.17 2.69 0.69
C ARG A 98 10.19 3.53 -0.12
N TRP A 99 8.95 3.09 -0.19
CA TRP A 99 7.91 3.73 -0.99
C TRP A 99 6.72 4.16 -0.13
N MET A 100 6.10 5.27 -0.53
CA MET A 100 4.69 5.51 -0.22
C MET A 100 3.84 4.85 -1.30
N ILE A 101 2.84 4.07 -0.92
CA ILE A 101 1.95 3.31 -1.81
C ILE A 101 0.51 3.70 -1.49
N TYR A 102 -0.29 4.00 -2.51
CA TYR A 102 -1.70 4.37 -2.41
C TYR A 102 -2.53 3.36 -3.18
N ILE A 103 -3.39 2.64 -2.45
CA ILE A 103 -4.10 1.47 -2.96
C ILE A 103 -5.59 1.78 -2.99
N PRO A 104 -6.23 1.77 -4.17
CA PRO A 104 -7.67 1.96 -4.27
C PRO A 104 -8.41 0.78 -3.61
N TYR A 105 -9.62 1.01 -3.12
CA TYR A 105 -10.38 -0.02 -2.40
C TYR A 105 -10.57 -1.32 -3.19
N THR A 106 -10.61 -1.26 -4.53
CA THR A 106 -10.74 -2.41 -5.42
C THR A 106 -9.57 -3.38 -5.35
N LEU A 107 -8.37 -2.89 -4.96
CA LEU A 107 -7.15 -3.68 -4.76
C LEU A 107 -6.77 -3.80 -3.28
N GLY A 108 -7.64 -3.32 -2.38
CA GLY A 108 -7.53 -3.40 -0.93
C GLY A 108 -8.56 -4.36 -0.34
N TYR A 109 -9.39 -3.87 0.59
CA TYR A 109 -10.43 -4.67 1.27
C TYR A 109 -11.83 -4.56 0.65
N GLY A 110 -11.97 -3.88 -0.49
CA GLY A 110 -13.22 -3.83 -1.24
C GLY A 110 -14.32 -2.98 -0.59
N THR A 111 -15.55 -3.44 -0.72
CA THR A 111 -16.76 -2.66 -0.39
C THR A 111 -17.31 -2.92 1.03
N ARG A 112 -16.67 -3.85 1.75
CA ARG A 112 -17.03 -4.29 3.10
C ARG A 112 -15.99 -3.82 4.11
N THR A 113 -16.43 -3.63 5.35
CA THR A 113 -15.53 -3.30 6.46
C THR A 113 -14.65 -4.50 6.80
N SER A 114 -13.37 -4.24 7.05
CA SER A 114 -12.37 -5.22 7.51
C SER A 114 -11.70 -4.70 8.77
N GLY A 115 -12.08 -5.24 9.94
CA GLY A 115 -11.60 -4.76 11.23
C GLY A 115 -11.77 -3.23 11.38
N PRO A 116 -10.69 -2.46 11.57
CA PRO A 116 -10.75 -1.00 11.71
C PRO A 116 -10.93 -0.23 10.39
N ILE A 117 -10.92 -0.90 9.24
CA ILE A 117 -10.91 -0.33 7.89
C ILE A 117 -12.33 -0.34 7.30
N PRO A 118 -12.96 0.82 7.08
CA PRO A 118 -14.27 0.89 6.44
C PRO A 118 -14.26 0.36 4.99
N GLY A 119 -15.40 -0.13 4.51
CA GLY A 119 -15.54 -0.44 3.08
C GLY A 119 -15.36 0.81 2.20
N PHE A 120 -14.81 0.63 1.00
CA PHE A 120 -14.41 1.69 0.06
C PHE A 120 -13.19 2.52 0.49
N SER A 121 -12.43 2.08 1.49
CA SER A 121 -11.20 2.78 1.89
C SER A 121 -10.12 2.67 0.83
N THR A 122 -9.54 3.80 0.46
CA THR A 122 -8.18 3.89 -0.07
C THR A 122 -7.21 3.70 1.08
N LEU A 123 -6.21 2.84 0.87
CA LEU A 123 -5.19 2.55 1.87
C LEU A 123 -3.89 3.26 1.49
N VAL A 124 -3.27 3.90 2.48
CA VAL A 124 -1.98 4.55 2.33
C VAL A 124 -0.97 3.76 3.14
N PHE A 125 0.08 3.29 2.48
CA PHE A 125 1.16 2.55 3.11
C PHE A 125 2.48 3.27 2.90
N GLU A 126 3.24 3.40 3.97
CA GLU A 126 4.69 3.54 3.88
C GLU A 126 5.29 2.14 4.01
N VAL A 127 6.12 1.71 3.07
CA VAL A 127 6.70 0.37 3.04
C VAL A 127 8.19 0.45 2.75
N GLU A 128 8.97 -0.31 3.50
CA GLU A 128 10.40 -0.54 3.29
C GLU A 128 10.63 -2.04 3.06
N LEU A 129 11.18 -2.41 1.90
CA LEU A 129 11.44 -3.81 1.56
C LEU A 129 12.84 -4.22 2.04
N LEU A 130 12.90 -5.13 3.01
CA LEU A 130 14.15 -5.51 3.68
C LEU A 130 14.78 -6.78 3.12
N GLY A 131 13.98 -7.66 2.51
CA GLY A 131 14.48 -8.93 1.98
C GLY A 131 13.44 -9.75 1.23
N ILE A 132 13.94 -10.75 0.49
CA ILE A 132 13.17 -11.69 -0.33
C ILE A 132 13.74 -13.09 -0.05
N ALA A 133 12.89 -14.08 0.16
CA ALA A 133 13.25 -15.48 0.43
C ALA A 133 12.38 -16.47 -0.36
#